data_AF-A0A136NJX8-F1
#
_entry.id   AF-A0A136NJX8-F1
#
_cell.length_a   1.000
_cell.length_b   1.000
_cell.length_c   1.000
_cell.angle_alpha   90.00
_cell.angle_beta   90.00
_cell.angle_gamma   90.00
#
_symmetry.space_group_name_H-M   'P 1'
#
loop_
_entity.id
_entity.type
_entity.pdbx_description
1 polymer ?
#
loop_
_entity_poly.entity_id
_entity_poly.type
_entity_poly.pdbx_seq_one_letter_code
_entity_poly.pdbx_strand_id
1 'polypeptide(L)'
;MLLKMETRGRTGSGRKMLLLNLSFFIPGLFLPYILFKQNADPTGYQFAFAAFMFYSLITAFTILTELDNLITSKTEAEIITVMPVDTSILVNAKMYMLNRYLLLLTVPLLLPGSIYFYAILRSVPRALLFYIAALMICFFTAHILLLLYTAALKIFKAGSAGKYTLVFQSLMILFLIFAYQFVSFGITGKPGSTLNSYFSALKAKGIIDYFPPAWFAFLTARKQYLLEPALILKLSLPLVISISAYYSFKLFMLENFAAIRDKYLNSLTISGGKDLKKRFFIFQYIHDFIQNVYIRNYTERASFGLIRAMYYRDKTVRLAVVPMILIPIGLALFALFTNQLPAPFGKNFLDIKPVFHISLLLSLLVVLNTSIISVKISRYPGAEWVYDSYPVSSVRNFRSGFRKFFVVYLLIPTCIGLGIIFLIKIPAHQALLHAVFIFVSANLYNSVFNLLDRKFPFTLENTLLNSVKKFSAIIYPFVFGTVLILLQIFVYKNMLTALIAAVVILTLTFWINYFGYSRKAENAS
;
A
#
# COMPACT_ATOMS: atom_id res chain seq x y z
N MET A 1 -13.91 11.03 21.01
CA MET A 1 -14.23 9.84 20.17
C MET A 1 -13.33 9.76 18.93
N LEU A 2 -13.01 10.90 18.31
CA LEU A 2 -12.10 11.20 17.20
C LEU A 2 -10.61 10.88 17.43
N LEU A 3 -10.24 9.61 17.55
CA LEU A 3 -9.16 9.08 18.40
C LEU A 3 -9.69 8.95 19.82
N LYS A 4 -9.99 7.72 20.25
CA LYS A 4 -9.54 7.33 21.60
C LYS A 4 -8.09 7.81 21.66
N MET A 5 -7.79 8.74 22.56
CA MET A 5 -6.42 9.13 22.87
C MET A 5 -5.72 7.86 23.40
N GLU A 6 -5.24 6.98 22.52
CA GLU A 6 -4.55 5.75 22.91
C GLU A 6 -3.18 6.03 23.54
N THR A 7 -2.73 7.29 23.55
CA THR A 7 -1.60 7.73 24.39
C THR A 7 -1.99 7.93 25.87
N ARG A 8 -3.28 7.98 26.21
CA ARG A 8 -3.78 8.10 27.60
C ARG A 8 -4.26 6.76 28.21
N GLY A 9 -4.29 5.67 27.44
CA GLY A 9 -4.62 4.35 27.99
C GLY A 9 -3.46 3.81 28.84
N ARG A 10 -3.70 3.57 30.14
CA ARG A 10 -2.74 2.99 31.11
C ARG A 10 -2.16 1.63 30.68
N THR A 11 -2.66 0.99 29.63
CA THR A 11 -2.23 -0.33 29.17
C THR A 11 -1.47 -0.28 27.83
N GLY A 12 -0.15 -0.16 27.90
CA GLY A 12 0.76 -0.51 26.79
C GLY A 12 0.92 0.52 25.65
N SER A 13 0.61 1.79 25.88
CA SER A 13 0.73 2.86 24.86
C SER A 13 2.16 3.01 24.31
N GLY A 14 3.19 2.93 25.16
CA GLY A 14 4.60 3.08 24.76
C GLY A 14 5.08 1.97 23.81
N ARG A 15 4.78 0.70 24.11
CA ARG A 15 5.14 -0.44 23.24
C ARG A 15 4.46 -0.36 21.88
N LYS A 16 3.20 0.10 21.86
CA LYS A 16 2.45 0.30 20.61
C LYS A 16 3.00 1.46 19.78
N MET A 17 3.41 2.57 20.42
CA MET A 17 4.10 3.69 19.72
C MET A 17 5.50 3.31 19.24
N LEU A 18 6.23 2.47 19.96
CA LEU A 18 7.52 1.96 19.48
C LEU A 18 7.34 1.10 18.22
N LEU A 19 6.36 0.20 18.22
CA LEU A 19 6.03 -0.61 17.04
C LEU A 19 5.58 0.25 15.85
N LEU A 20 4.82 1.33 16.11
CA LEU A 20 4.45 2.34 15.12
C LEU A 20 5.69 2.94 14.45
N ASN A 21 6.62 3.47 15.25
CA ASN A 21 7.83 4.10 14.75
C ASN A 21 8.71 3.10 13.99
N LEU A 22 8.87 1.88 14.50
CA LEU A 22 9.66 0.84 13.87
C LEU A 22 9.12 0.45 12.48
N SER A 23 7.80 0.47 12.31
CA SER A 23 7.12 0.11 11.06
C SER A 23 7.40 1.09 9.93
N PHE A 24 7.60 2.37 10.23
CA PHE A 24 7.95 3.40 9.25
C PHE A 24 9.47 3.60 9.14
N PHE A 25 10.21 3.32 10.20
CA PHE A 25 11.67 3.33 10.20
C PHE A 25 12.26 2.29 9.23
N ILE A 26 11.71 1.08 9.19
CA ILE A 26 12.22 0.00 8.33
C ILE A 26 12.16 0.37 6.83
N PRO A 27 11.00 0.76 6.26
CA PRO A 27 10.95 1.27 4.88
C PRO A 27 11.88 2.46 4.66
N GLY A 28 11.97 3.36 5.65
CA GLY A 28 12.89 4.51 5.65
C GLY A 28 14.36 4.12 5.59
N LEU A 29 14.76 2.92 6.01
CA LEU A 29 16.13 2.43 5.98
C LEU A 29 16.49 1.80 4.62
N PHE A 30 15.59 1.00 4.04
CA PHE A 30 15.90 0.16 2.88
C PHE A 30 16.30 0.93 1.63
N LEU A 31 15.49 1.88 1.14
CA LEU A 31 15.82 2.59 -0.09
C LEU A 31 17.03 3.51 0.08
N PRO A 32 17.11 4.35 1.14
CA PRO A 32 18.32 5.15 1.38
C PRO A 32 19.59 4.30 1.51
N TYR A 33 19.54 3.11 2.12
CA TYR A 33 20.68 2.19 2.17
C TYR A 33 21.12 1.72 0.78
N ILE A 34 20.17 1.33 -0.08
CA ILE A 34 20.47 0.91 -1.45
C ILE A 34 21.08 2.07 -2.24
N LEU A 35 20.50 3.27 -2.13
CA LEU A 35 21.01 4.47 -2.78
C LEU A 35 22.40 4.86 -2.26
N PHE A 36 22.65 4.74 -0.96
CA PHE A 36 23.95 4.98 -0.35
C PHE A 36 25.02 4.03 -0.92
N LYS A 37 24.70 2.75 -1.10
CA LYS A 37 25.62 1.77 -1.70
C LYS A 37 25.88 2.01 -3.19
N GLN A 38 24.88 2.52 -3.92
CA GLN A 38 24.94 2.70 -5.36
C GLN A 38 25.53 4.05 -5.80
N ASN A 39 25.47 5.07 -4.94
CA ASN A 39 25.91 6.42 -5.28
C ASN A 39 27.23 6.81 -4.63
N ALA A 40 28.23 7.08 -5.46
CA ALA A 40 29.37 7.92 -5.11
C ALA A 40 29.09 9.39 -5.49
N ASP A 41 27.95 9.96 -5.08
CA ASP A 41 27.58 11.35 -5.40
C ASP A 41 28.21 12.33 -4.40
N PRO A 42 29.22 13.14 -4.79
CA PRO A 42 29.87 14.11 -3.91
C PRO A 42 29.00 15.33 -3.59
N THR A 43 27.84 15.48 -4.23
CA THR A 43 26.87 16.57 -4.01
C THR A 43 25.67 16.15 -3.16
N GLY A 44 25.35 14.85 -3.11
CA GLY A 44 24.18 14.32 -2.43
C GLY A 44 22.83 14.63 -3.11
N TYR A 45 22.81 15.35 -4.24
CA TYR A 45 21.55 15.74 -4.90
C TYR A 45 20.76 14.54 -5.41
N GLN A 46 21.42 13.58 -6.05
CA GLN A 46 20.76 12.40 -6.61
C GLN A 46 20.15 11.54 -5.51
N PHE A 47 20.92 11.37 -4.42
CA PHE A 47 20.45 10.70 -3.22
C PHE A 47 19.21 11.42 -2.67
N ALA A 48 19.27 12.75 -2.52
CA ALA A 48 18.18 13.50 -1.92
C ALA A 48 16.91 13.47 -2.76
N PHE A 49 17.04 13.66 -4.07
CA PHE A 49 15.92 13.59 -5.00
C PHE A 49 15.22 12.21 -4.97
N ALA A 50 15.98 11.12 -5.05
CA ALA A 50 15.43 9.77 -5.04
C ALA A 50 14.80 9.41 -3.68
N ALA A 51 15.43 9.81 -2.58
CA ALA A 51 14.87 9.63 -1.24
C ALA A 51 13.56 10.42 -1.07
N PHE A 52 13.50 11.67 -1.52
CA PHE A 52 12.30 12.51 -1.45
C PHE A 52 11.15 11.99 -2.31
N MET A 53 11.44 11.49 -3.52
CA MET A 53 10.45 10.77 -4.36
C MET A 53 9.85 9.55 -3.64
N PHE A 54 10.67 8.81 -2.89
CA PHE A 54 10.21 7.64 -2.15
C PHE A 54 9.40 7.99 -0.91
N TYR A 55 9.83 9.01 -0.16
CA TYR A 55 9.10 9.47 1.02
C TYR A 55 7.75 10.07 0.65
N SER A 56 7.68 10.84 -0.44
CA SER A 56 6.40 11.34 -0.97
C SER A 56 5.50 10.19 -1.41
N LEU A 57 6.04 9.16 -2.05
CA LEU A 57 5.30 7.95 -2.45
C LEU A 57 4.68 7.23 -1.24
N ILE A 58 5.47 6.91 -0.21
CA ILE A 58 4.98 6.22 0.99
C ILE A 58 3.92 7.05 1.72
N THR A 59 4.17 8.36 1.86
CA THR A 59 3.23 9.28 2.51
C THR A 59 1.92 9.35 1.73
N ALA A 60 2.00 9.48 0.41
CA ALA A 60 0.85 9.50 -0.48
C ALA A 60 0.01 8.21 -0.39
N PHE A 61 0.66 7.04 -0.44
CA PHE A 61 -0.01 5.75 -0.28
C PHE A 61 -0.75 5.64 1.05
N THR A 62 -0.08 6.04 2.13
CA THR A 62 -0.67 5.96 3.46
C THR A 62 -1.91 6.84 3.57
N ILE A 63 -1.83 8.08 3.09
CA ILE A 63 -2.94 9.01 3.10
C ILE A 63 -4.09 8.52 2.20
N LEU A 64 -3.80 8.04 0.99
CA LEU A 64 -4.82 7.51 0.09
C LEU A 64 -5.57 6.32 0.71
N THR A 65 -4.88 5.46 1.43
CA THR A 65 -5.52 4.30 2.09
C THR A 65 -6.39 4.68 3.30
N GLU A 66 -6.09 5.79 3.97
CA GLU A 66 -6.81 6.26 5.16
C GLU A 66 -7.72 7.48 4.90
N LEU A 67 -7.79 7.93 3.65
CA LEU A 67 -8.38 9.21 3.28
C LEU A 67 -9.85 9.36 3.72
N ASP A 68 -10.63 8.30 3.51
CA ASP A 68 -12.03 8.21 3.96
C ASP A 68 -12.16 8.40 5.47
N ASN A 69 -11.23 7.85 6.26
CA ASN A 69 -11.30 7.91 7.72
C ASN A 69 -10.81 9.28 8.24
N LEU A 70 -9.84 9.90 7.56
CA LEU A 70 -9.26 11.18 7.95
C LEU A 70 -10.22 12.36 7.70
N ILE A 71 -10.94 12.36 6.56
CA ILE A 71 -11.81 13.48 6.19
C ILE A 71 -13.29 13.17 6.46
N THR A 72 -13.79 12.03 5.98
CA THR A 72 -15.23 11.71 5.89
C THR A 72 -15.59 10.42 6.62
N SER A 73 -15.32 10.36 7.93
CA SER A 73 -15.74 9.22 8.75
C SER A 73 -17.26 9.23 8.95
N LYS A 74 -17.92 8.13 8.58
CA LYS A 74 -19.39 7.99 8.61
C LYS A 74 -19.93 8.09 10.04
N THR A 75 -19.33 7.33 10.97
CA THR A 75 -19.75 7.31 12.38
C THR A 75 -19.53 8.67 13.04
N GLU A 76 -18.47 9.37 12.65
CA GLU A 76 -18.18 10.70 13.15
C GLU A 76 -19.23 11.71 12.66
N ALA A 77 -19.57 11.67 11.36
CA ALA A 77 -20.58 12.56 10.81
C ALA A 77 -21.94 12.38 11.49
N GLU A 78 -22.39 11.13 11.71
CA GLU A 78 -23.65 10.82 12.40
C GLU A 78 -23.68 11.31 13.85
N ILE A 79 -22.57 11.18 14.57
CA ILE A 79 -22.46 11.63 15.97
C ILE A 79 -22.41 13.15 16.05
N ILE A 80 -21.64 13.79 15.16
CA ILE A 80 -21.41 15.24 15.16
C ILE A 80 -22.64 16.00 14.64
N THR A 81 -23.45 15.42 13.76
CA THR A 81 -24.69 16.06 13.30
C THR A 81 -25.69 16.33 14.42
N VAL A 82 -25.63 15.56 15.51
CA VAL A 82 -26.53 15.72 16.66
C VAL A 82 -25.97 16.76 17.66
N MET A 83 -24.71 17.16 17.53
CA MET A 83 -24.08 18.13 18.43
C MET A 83 -24.06 19.54 17.79
N PRO A 84 -24.34 20.61 18.57
CA PRO A 84 -24.26 21.98 18.08
C PRO A 84 -22.79 22.44 18.03
N VAL A 85 -22.04 21.97 17.04
CA VAL A 85 -20.63 22.34 16.84
C VAL A 85 -20.46 23.07 15.52
N ASP A 86 -19.83 24.25 15.58
CA ASP A 86 -19.51 25.04 14.39
C ASP A 86 -18.60 24.29 13.42
N THR A 87 -18.88 24.45 12.13
CA THR A 87 -18.09 23.84 11.04
C THR A 87 -16.63 24.27 11.06
N SER A 88 -16.35 25.51 11.47
CA SER A 88 -14.99 26.06 11.59
C SER A 88 -14.16 25.31 12.65
N ILE A 89 -14.76 25.00 13.80
CA ILE A 89 -14.13 24.24 14.89
C ILE A 89 -13.84 22.82 14.42
N LEU A 90 -14.79 22.18 13.73
CA LEU A 90 -14.62 20.84 13.17
C LEU A 90 -13.49 20.77 12.14
N VAL A 91 -13.42 21.75 11.23
CA VAL A 91 -12.35 21.81 10.22
C VAL A 91 -11.00 22.01 10.91
N ASN A 92 -10.88 22.94 11.86
CA ASN A 92 -9.62 23.14 12.59
C ASN A 92 -9.19 21.90 13.38
N ALA A 93 -10.13 21.20 14.02
CA ALA A 93 -9.85 19.93 14.69
C ALA A 93 -9.33 18.86 13.72
N LYS A 94 -9.94 18.73 12.53
CA LYS A 94 -9.48 17.80 11.48
C LYS A 94 -8.10 18.17 10.96
N MET A 95 -7.81 19.45 10.74
CA MET A 95 -6.48 19.91 10.32
C MET A 95 -5.40 19.59 11.36
N TYR A 96 -5.69 19.84 12.64
CA TYR A 96 -4.78 19.49 13.73
C TYR A 96 -4.52 17.98 13.81
N MET A 97 -5.57 17.17 13.71
CA MET A 97 -5.47 15.71 13.71
C MET A 97 -4.64 15.19 12.53
N LEU A 98 -4.88 15.73 11.33
CA LEU A 98 -4.14 15.39 10.14
C LEU A 98 -2.65 15.71 10.30
N ASN A 99 -2.31 16.92 10.75
CA ASN A 99 -0.92 17.32 10.96
C ASN A 99 -0.22 16.42 12.00
N ARG A 100 -0.90 16.10 13.09
CA ARG A 100 -0.38 15.17 14.10
C ARG A 100 -0.15 13.77 13.52
N TYR A 101 -1.09 13.27 12.72
CA TYR A 101 -0.96 11.99 12.05
C TYR A 101 0.24 11.96 11.09
N LEU A 102 0.40 13.02 10.28
CA LEU A 102 1.54 13.17 9.38
C LEU A 102 2.88 13.23 10.13
N LEU A 103 2.96 13.92 11.27
CA LEU A 103 4.19 13.95 12.07
C LEU A 103 4.55 12.56 12.59
N LEU A 104 3.58 11.82 13.14
CA LEU A 104 3.80 10.48 13.67
C LEU A 104 4.29 9.50 12.59
N LEU A 105 3.85 9.69 11.35
CA LEU A 105 4.27 8.88 10.21
C LEU A 105 5.64 9.29 9.67
N THR A 106 5.84 10.59 9.44
CA THR A 106 6.99 11.11 8.67
C THR A 106 8.27 11.15 9.51
N VAL A 107 8.20 11.51 10.79
CA VAL A 107 9.39 11.58 11.67
C VAL A 107 10.22 10.28 11.66
N PRO A 108 9.66 9.09 11.96
CA PRO A 108 10.43 7.84 11.93
C PRO A 108 10.82 7.42 10.51
N LEU A 109 10.02 7.74 9.49
CA LEU A 109 10.31 7.41 8.09
C LEU A 109 11.55 8.13 7.56
N LEU A 110 11.73 9.39 7.94
CA LEU A 110 12.77 10.27 7.40
C LEU A 110 14.13 10.10 8.07
N LEU A 111 14.12 9.67 9.35
CA LEU A 111 15.30 9.62 10.21
C LEU A 111 16.46 8.77 9.62
N PRO A 112 16.25 7.55 9.10
CA PRO A 112 17.35 6.77 8.52
C PRO A 112 18.01 7.46 7.32
N GLY A 113 17.24 8.05 6.41
CA GLY A 113 17.83 8.72 5.25
C GLY A 113 18.66 9.94 5.61
N SER A 114 18.30 10.67 6.66
CA SER A 114 19.11 11.78 7.17
C SER A 114 20.44 11.30 7.75
N ILE A 115 20.46 10.13 8.40
CA ILE A 115 21.70 9.52 8.90
C ILE A 115 22.60 9.11 7.72
N TYR A 116 22.04 8.49 6.67
CA TYR A 116 22.81 8.18 5.47
C TYR A 116 23.30 9.43 4.75
N PHE A 117 22.50 10.50 4.70
CA PHE A 117 22.92 11.77 4.11
C PHE A 117 24.08 12.41 4.88
N TYR A 118 24.04 12.33 6.22
CA TYR A 118 25.18 12.71 7.06
C TYR A 118 26.42 11.85 6.75
N ALA A 119 26.27 10.54 6.55
CA ALA A 119 27.39 9.66 6.21
C ALA A 119 28.04 10.03 4.86
N ILE A 120 27.26 10.49 3.87
CA ILE A 120 27.76 10.92 2.56
C ILE A 120 28.51 12.25 2.66
N LEU A 121 27.92 13.27 3.29
CA LEU A 121 28.42 14.65 3.24
C LEU A 121 29.22 15.08 4.49
N ARG A 122 29.24 14.25 5.55
CA ARG A 122 29.88 14.50 6.85
C ARG A 122 29.54 15.87 7.46
N SER A 123 28.30 16.34 7.28
CA SER A 123 27.86 17.67 7.68
C SER A 123 26.51 17.62 8.39
N VAL A 124 26.49 17.97 9.69
CA VAL A 124 25.26 18.00 10.51
C VAL A 124 24.24 19.03 10.00
N PRO A 125 24.61 20.28 9.67
CA PRO A 125 23.64 21.26 9.16
C PRO A 125 22.94 20.79 7.88
N ARG A 126 23.65 20.12 6.97
CA ARG A 126 23.06 19.59 5.73
C ARG A 126 22.16 18.40 5.98
N ALA A 127 22.48 17.53 6.93
CA ALA A 127 21.62 16.43 7.33
C ALA A 127 20.32 16.92 7.99
N LEU A 128 20.40 17.98 8.80
CA LEU A 128 19.24 18.64 9.40
C LEU A 128 18.37 19.32 8.32
N LEU A 129 19.00 20.03 7.38
CA LEU A 129 18.28 20.66 6.26
C LEU A 129 17.63 19.60 5.35
N PHE A 130 18.30 18.48 5.10
CA PHE A 130 17.71 17.32 4.43
C PHE A 130 16.47 16.80 5.16
N TYR A 131 16.54 16.64 6.49
CA TYR A 131 15.41 16.19 7.30
C TYR A 131 14.22 17.17 7.21
N ILE A 132 14.47 18.48 7.33
CA ILE A 132 13.44 19.52 7.23
C ILE A 132 12.82 19.52 5.82
N ALA A 133 13.64 19.51 4.77
CA ALA A 133 13.15 19.47 3.39
C ALA A 133 12.32 18.21 3.11
N ALA A 134 12.72 17.06 3.67
CA ALA A 134 11.99 15.82 3.58
C ALA A 134 10.63 15.88 4.31
N LEU A 135 10.57 16.55 5.45
CA LEU A 135 9.32 16.77 6.18
C LEU A 135 8.39 17.68 5.37
N MET A 136 8.92 18.77 4.83
CA MET A 136 8.14 19.71 4.01
C MET A 136 7.54 19.04 2.78
N ILE A 137 8.30 18.20 2.06
CA ILE A 137 7.76 17.52 0.89
C ILE A 137 6.67 16.49 1.24
N CYS A 138 6.82 15.77 2.36
CA CYS A 138 5.77 14.86 2.83
C CYS A 138 4.49 15.63 3.16
N PHE A 139 4.61 16.78 3.83
CA PHE A 139 3.48 17.67 4.11
C PHE A 139 2.88 18.24 2.82
N PHE A 140 3.68 18.75 1.91
CA PHE A 140 3.21 19.26 0.62
C PHE A 140 2.41 18.20 -0.16
N THR A 141 2.98 17.00 -0.28
CA THR A 141 2.34 15.86 -0.96
C THR A 141 1.00 15.50 -0.29
N ALA A 142 0.99 15.46 1.05
CA ALA A 142 -0.21 15.18 1.82
C ALA A 142 -1.34 16.18 1.57
N HIS A 143 -1.04 17.47 1.69
CA HIS A 143 -2.04 18.53 1.57
C HIS A 143 -2.58 18.64 0.14
N ILE A 144 -1.73 18.48 -0.89
CA ILE A 144 -2.20 18.45 -2.28
C ILE A 144 -3.11 17.27 -2.53
N LEU A 145 -2.76 16.06 -2.08
CA LEU A 145 -3.61 14.88 -2.31
C LEU A 145 -4.96 15.03 -1.62
N LEU A 146 -4.98 15.58 -0.41
CA LEU A 146 -6.21 15.82 0.33
C LEU A 146 -7.05 16.92 -0.31
N LEU A 147 -6.43 17.98 -0.82
CA LEU A 147 -7.11 19.02 -1.59
C LEU A 147 -7.72 18.46 -2.88
N LEU A 148 -6.96 17.69 -3.67
CA LEU A 148 -7.47 17.04 -4.88
C LEU A 148 -8.63 16.10 -4.56
N TYR A 149 -8.54 15.36 -3.46
CA TYR A 149 -9.60 14.46 -3.03
C TYR A 149 -10.87 15.21 -2.59
N THR A 150 -10.75 16.26 -1.78
CA THR A 150 -11.92 17.04 -1.33
C THR A 150 -12.55 17.82 -2.47
N ALA A 151 -11.74 18.33 -3.41
CA ALA A 151 -12.22 18.89 -4.66
C ALA A 151 -12.99 17.86 -5.49
N ALA A 152 -12.45 16.65 -5.63
CA ALA A 152 -13.13 15.57 -6.33
C ALA A 152 -14.47 15.20 -5.67
N LEU A 153 -14.51 15.09 -4.34
CA LEU A 153 -15.75 14.85 -3.58
C LEU A 153 -16.80 15.95 -3.80
N LYS A 154 -16.39 17.21 -3.92
CA LYS A 154 -17.31 18.32 -4.21
C LYS A 154 -17.96 18.14 -5.59
N ILE A 155 -17.20 17.72 -6.60
CA ILE A 155 -17.65 17.58 -7.99
C ILE A 155 -18.58 16.37 -8.16
N PHE A 156 -18.34 15.27 -7.44
CA PHE A 156 -19.08 14.03 -7.65
C PHE A 156 -20.53 14.07 -7.11
N LYS A 157 -21.41 13.30 -7.77
CA LYS A 157 -22.81 13.12 -7.37
C LYS A 157 -22.89 12.27 -6.08
N ALA A 158 -23.76 12.68 -5.14
CA ALA A 158 -23.89 12.10 -3.79
C ALA A 158 -24.02 10.56 -3.78
N GLY A 159 -24.92 9.98 -4.58
CA GLY A 159 -25.14 8.52 -4.60
C GLY A 159 -24.00 7.66 -5.17
N SER A 160 -22.94 8.27 -5.70
CA SER A 160 -21.82 7.58 -6.38
C SER A 160 -20.45 7.96 -5.85
N ALA A 161 -20.38 8.81 -4.82
CA ALA A 161 -19.13 9.26 -4.21
C ALA A 161 -18.22 8.09 -3.84
N GLY A 162 -18.79 6.97 -3.35
CA GLY A 162 -18.03 5.77 -3.02
C GLY A 162 -17.35 5.08 -4.21
N LYS A 163 -17.93 5.11 -5.41
CA LYS A 163 -17.32 4.54 -6.63
C LYS A 163 -16.25 5.45 -7.19
N TYR A 164 -16.52 6.76 -7.24
CA TYR A 164 -15.58 7.73 -7.79
C TYR A 164 -14.33 7.90 -6.92
N THR A 165 -14.47 7.86 -5.60
CA THR A 165 -13.32 7.85 -4.68
C THR A 165 -12.43 6.64 -4.89
N LEU A 166 -12.99 5.45 -5.14
CA LEU A 166 -12.22 4.25 -5.48
C LEU A 166 -11.46 4.42 -6.80
N VAL A 167 -12.12 4.94 -7.84
CA VAL A 167 -11.48 5.20 -9.14
C VAL A 167 -10.36 6.23 -8.99
N PHE A 168 -10.62 7.33 -8.29
CA PHE A 168 -9.62 8.37 -8.03
C PHE A 168 -8.40 7.81 -7.29
N GLN A 169 -8.60 7.08 -6.19
CA GLN A 169 -7.52 6.44 -5.44
C GLN A 169 -6.73 5.45 -6.31
N SER A 170 -7.43 4.65 -7.12
CA SER A 170 -6.81 3.68 -8.03
C SER A 170 -5.93 4.37 -9.08
N LEU A 171 -6.42 5.45 -9.69
CA LEU A 171 -5.69 6.24 -10.67
C LEU A 171 -4.49 6.95 -10.04
N MET A 172 -4.65 7.51 -8.84
CA MET A 172 -3.55 8.15 -8.11
C MET A 172 -2.46 7.15 -7.73
N ILE A 173 -2.83 5.94 -7.27
CA ILE A 173 -1.88 4.87 -6.98
C ILE A 173 -1.10 4.47 -8.24
N LEU A 174 -1.79 4.25 -9.36
CA LEU A 174 -1.12 3.94 -10.62
C LEU A 174 -0.17 5.08 -11.04
N PHE A 175 -0.65 6.32 -11.05
CA PHE A 175 0.15 7.50 -11.39
C PHE A 175 1.42 7.59 -10.52
N LEU A 176 1.29 7.40 -9.21
CA LEU A 176 2.41 7.45 -8.27
C LEU A 176 3.42 6.33 -8.51
N ILE A 177 2.97 5.10 -8.79
CA ILE A 177 3.86 3.98 -9.14
C ILE A 177 4.59 4.29 -10.44
N PHE A 178 3.88 4.69 -11.49
CA PHE A 178 4.48 5.02 -12.78
C PHE A 178 5.47 6.19 -12.66
N ALA A 179 5.12 7.26 -11.94
CA ALA A 179 6.01 8.39 -11.72
C ALA A 179 7.28 7.99 -10.97
N TYR A 180 7.15 7.22 -9.88
CA TYR A 180 8.31 6.73 -9.13
C TYR A 180 9.18 5.80 -9.98
N GLN A 181 8.58 4.82 -10.66
CA GLN A 181 9.30 3.84 -11.46
C GLN A 181 9.96 4.49 -12.68
N PHE A 182 9.30 5.44 -13.35
CA PHE A 182 9.87 6.18 -14.47
C PHE A 182 11.08 7.01 -14.04
N VAL A 183 10.98 7.69 -12.90
CA VAL A 183 12.11 8.43 -12.33
C VAL A 183 13.22 7.48 -11.88
N SER A 184 12.88 6.36 -11.23
CA SER A 184 13.85 5.33 -10.82
C SER A 184 14.56 4.70 -12.02
N PHE A 185 13.84 4.39 -13.10
CA PHE A 185 14.41 3.91 -14.36
C PHE A 185 15.26 4.97 -15.06
N GLY A 186 14.81 6.23 -15.07
CA GLY A 186 15.59 7.36 -15.60
C GLY A 186 16.88 7.61 -14.80
N ILE A 187 16.89 7.32 -13.51
CA ILE A 187 18.07 7.41 -12.64
C ILE A 187 18.98 6.18 -12.81
N THR A 188 18.41 4.98 -12.93
CA THR A 188 19.17 3.72 -12.92
C THR A 188 19.58 3.22 -14.30
N GLY A 189 18.92 3.68 -15.38
CA GLY A 189 19.35 3.65 -16.78
C GLY A 189 19.49 2.29 -17.47
N LYS A 190 19.86 1.24 -16.73
CA LYS A 190 20.06 -0.17 -17.13
C LYS A 190 20.63 -0.91 -15.91
N PRO A 191 20.48 -2.25 -15.81
CA PRO A 191 21.24 -3.03 -14.83
C PRO A 191 22.75 -2.89 -15.11
N GLY A 192 23.46 -2.02 -14.39
CA GLY A 192 24.92 -1.86 -14.51
C GLY A 192 25.43 -0.69 -15.37
N SER A 193 24.59 0.26 -15.79
CA SER A 193 25.10 1.54 -16.32
C SER A 193 25.44 2.51 -15.20
N THR A 194 26.54 3.25 -15.32
CA THR A 194 26.92 4.30 -14.37
C THR A 194 25.83 5.38 -14.31
N LEU A 195 25.20 5.50 -13.14
CA LEU A 195 24.13 6.42 -12.70
C LEU A 195 24.21 7.87 -13.23
N ASN A 196 25.39 8.33 -13.61
CA ASN A 196 25.63 9.74 -13.92
C ASN A 196 25.19 10.20 -15.31
N SER A 197 25.10 9.34 -16.33
CA SER A 197 24.90 9.80 -17.72
C SER A 197 23.46 10.16 -18.07
N TYR A 198 22.48 9.37 -17.62
CA TYR A 198 21.06 9.63 -17.91
C TYR A 198 20.45 10.68 -16.99
N PHE A 199 20.82 10.67 -15.70
CA PHE A 199 20.39 11.71 -14.77
C PHE A 199 20.93 13.08 -15.16
N SER A 200 22.20 13.16 -15.58
CA SER A 200 22.77 14.41 -16.08
C SER A 200 22.11 14.86 -17.39
N ALA A 201 21.74 13.95 -18.29
CA ALA A 201 21.00 14.28 -19.51
C ALA A 201 19.58 14.80 -19.23
N LEU A 202 18.85 14.18 -18.30
CA LEU A 202 17.52 14.64 -17.88
C LEU A 202 17.58 15.98 -17.14
N LYS A 203 18.62 16.19 -16.33
CA LYS A 203 18.91 17.47 -15.68
C LYS A 203 19.29 18.55 -16.70
N ALA A 204 20.12 18.22 -17.69
CA ALA A 204 20.53 19.14 -18.75
C ALA A 204 19.34 19.58 -19.61
N LYS A 205 18.33 18.71 -19.80
CA LYS A 205 17.06 19.03 -20.46
C LYS A 205 16.05 19.77 -19.57
N GLY A 206 16.37 20.03 -18.30
CA GLY A 206 15.48 20.73 -17.35
C GLY A 206 14.23 19.95 -16.92
N ILE A 207 14.08 18.68 -17.34
CA ILE A 207 12.87 17.89 -17.08
C ILE A 207 12.73 17.57 -15.59
N ILE A 208 13.86 17.32 -14.91
CA ILE A 208 13.89 17.01 -13.48
C ILE A 208 13.39 18.18 -12.63
N ASP A 209 13.59 19.42 -13.10
CA ASP A 209 13.22 20.63 -12.37
C ASP A 209 11.71 20.85 -12.28
N TYR A 210 10.89 20.10 -13.01
CA TYR A 210 9.42 20.14 -12.87
C TYR A 210 8.89 19.23 -11.76
N PHE A 211 9.69 18.30 -11.25
CA PHE A 211 9.27 17.39 -10.19
C PHE A 211 9.41 18.07 -8.83
N PRO A 212 8.35 18.11 -7.98
CA PRO A 212 8.45 18.74 -6.67
C PRO A 212 9.64 18.25 -5.82
N PRO A 213 10.01 16.94 -5.81
CA PRO A 213 11.22 16.47 -5.12
C PRO A 213 12.52 17.14 -5.54
N ALA A 214 12.64 17.63 -6.77
CA ALA A 214 13.83 18.34 -7.24
C ALA A 214 13.97 19.70 -6.57
N TRP A 215 12.85 20.40 -6.33
CA TRP A 215 12.82 21.70 -5.65
C TRP A 215 13.37 21.60 -4.23
N PHE A 216 12.98 20.55 -3.51
CA PHE A 216 13.46 20.28 -2.15
C PHE A 216 14.89 19.72 -2.15
N ALA A 217 15.26 18.85 -3.10
CA ALA A 217 16.60 18.27 -3.19
C ALA A 217 17.67 19.35 -3.45
N PHE A 218 17.33 20.39 -4.21
CA PHE A 218 18.22 21.52 -4.48
C PHE A 218 18.67 22.22 -3.19
N LEU A 219 17.79 22.33 -2.18
CA LEU A 219 18.10 22.92 -0.88
C LEU A 219 19.25 22.18 -0.16
N THR A 220 19.31 20.85 -0.35
CA THR A 220 20.19 19.97 0.42
C THR A 220 21.59 19.78 -0.16
N ALA A 221 21.75 20.01 -1.47
CA ALA A 221 22.93 19.57 -2.21
C ALA A 221 24.03 20.63 -2.42
N ARG A 222 23.82 21.89 -2.01
CA ARG A 222 24.78 22.98 -2.32
C ARG A 222 25.94 23.07 -1.32
N LYS A 223 27.12 23.41 -1.84
CA LYS A 223 28.38 23.59 -1.08
C LYS A 223 28.66 25.03 -0.63
N GLN A 224 28.07 26.05 -1.26
CA GLN A 224 28.32 27.47 -1.00
C GLN A 224 27.05 28.22 -0.59
N TYR A 225 27.14 29.02 0.47
CA TYR A 225 26.09 29.87 1.06
C TYR A 225 26.17 31.34 0.58
N LEU A 226 26.67 31.59 -0.64
CA LEU A 226 26.67 32.93 -1.21
C LEU A 226 25.24 33.35 -1.57
N LEU A 227 24.78 34.45 -0.95
CA LEU A 227 23.44 35.04 -1.09
C LEU A 227 23.27 35.71 -2.47
N GLU A 228 23.11 34.90 -3.51
CA GLU A 228 22.56 35.39 -4.78
C GLU A 228 21.04 35.60 -4.64
N PRO A 229 20.43 36.65 -5.23
CA PRO A 229 18.98 36.85 -5.17
C PRO A 229 18.17 35.66 -5.72
N ALA A 230 18.67 35.03 -6.79
CA ALA A 230 18.09 33.80 -7.35
C ALA A 230 18.16 32.61 -6.37
N LEU A 231 19.11 32.62 -5.44
CA LEU A 231 19.30 31.59 -4.42
C LEU A 231 18.33 31.78 -3.25
N ILE A 232 18.08 33.02 -2.82
CA ILE A 232 17.05 33.33 -1.83
C ILE A 232 15.68 32.86 -2.32
N LEU A 233 15.37 33.11 -3.59
CA LEU A 233 14.12 32.70 -4.23
C LEU A 233 14.00 31.16 -4.30
N LYS A 234 15.08 30.45 -4.68
CA LYS A 234 15.09 28.98 -4.69
C LYS A 234 15.03 28.34 -3.30
N LEU A 235 15.51 29.03 -2.27
CA LEU A 235 15.44 28.59 -0.86
C LEU A 235 14.05 28.82 -0.24
N SER A 236 13.41 29.95 -0.55
CA SER A 236 12.11 30.32 0.03
C SER A 236 10.93 29.68 -0.69
N LEU A 237 11.06 29.41 -1.99
CA LEU A 237 9.96 28.90 -2.82
C LEU A 237 9.37 27.56 -2.31
N PRO A 238 10.16 26.52 -1.94
CA PRO A 238 9.59 25.27 -1.43
C PRO A 238 8.85 25.44 -0.10
N LEU A 239 9.27 26.42 0.72
CA LEU A 239 8.60 26.78 1.97
C LEU A 239 7.27 27.47 1.71
N VAL A 240 7.26 28.48 0.83
CA VAL A 240 6.04 29.17 0.42
C VAL A 240 5.03 28.19 -0.19
N ILE A 241 5.49 27.28 -1.05
CA ILE A 241 4.63 26.27 -1.71
C ILE A 241 4.04 25.28 -0.70
N SER A 242 4.82 24.85 0.30
CA SER A 242 4.31 23.93 1.33
C SER A 242 3.26 24.60 2.22
N ILE A 243 3.51 25.86 2.60
CA ILE A 243 2.58 26.65 3.41
C ILE A 243 1.32 26.99 2.62
N SER A 244 1.46 27.37 1.34
CA SER A 244 0.31 27.67 0.48
C SER A 244 -0.57 26.45 0.29
N ALA A 245 0.01 25.25 0.07
CA ALA A 245 -0.76 24.01 -0.02
C ALA A 245 -1.60 23.73 1.24
N TYR A 246 -1.04 23.96 2.44
CA TYR A 246 -1.77 23.83 3.70
C TYR A 246 -2.94 24.82 3.80
N TYR A 247 -2.69 26.10 3.52
CA TYR A 247 -3.73 27.13 3.59
C TYR A 247 -4.81 26.96 2.51
N SER A 248 -4.44 26.62 1.28
CA SER A 248 -5.39 26.30 0.21
C SER A 248 -6.30 25.15 0.61
N PHE A 249 -5.75 24.08 1.18
CA PHE A 249 -6.57 22.98 1.70
C PHE A 249 -7.51 23.41 2.83
N LYS A 250 -6.99 24.18 3.81
CA LYS A 250 -7.78 24.68 4.94
C LYS A 250 -8.93 25.57 4.49
N LEU A 251 -8.66 26.55 3.63
CA LEU A 251 -9.68 27.49 3.12
C LEU A 251 -10.74 26.74 2.30
N PHE A 252 -10.31 25.83 1.42
CA PHE A 252 -11.23 25.01 0.65
C PHE A 252 -12.16 24.18 1.54
N MET A 253 -11.62 23.61 2.63
CA MET A 253 -12.42 22.88 3.62
C MET A 253 -13.40 23.82 4.35
N LEU A 254 -12.97 24.98 4.82
CA LEU A 254 -13.86 25.92 5.52
C LEU A 254 -15.08 26.32 4.67
N GLU A 255 -14.87 26.55 3.38
CA GLU A 255 -15.95 26.92 2.45
C GLU A 255 -16.88 25.74 2.11
N ASN A 256 -16.32 24.54 1.93
CA ASN A 256 -17.04 23.43 1.28
C ASN A 256 -17.40 22.27 2.22
N PHE A 257 -16.95 22.29 3.48
CA PHE A 257 -17.09 21.16 4.39
C PHE A 257 -18.54 20.77 4.66
N ALA A 258 -19.44 21.75 4.84
CA ALA A 258 -20.86 21.48 5.05
C ALA A 258 -21.48 20.75 3.84
N ALA A 259 -21.25 21.27 2.62
CA ALA A 259 -21.76 20.67 1.39
C ALA A 259 -21.18 19.25 1.14
N ILE A 260 -19.89 19.04 1.45
CA ILE A 260 -19.25 17.72 1.33
C ILE A 260 -19.85 16.75 2.36
N ARG A 261 -20.03 17.19 3.61
CA ARG A 261 -20.62 16.40 4.68
C ARG A 261 -22.04 15.96 4.32
N ASP A 262 -22.88 16.89 3.88
CA ASP A 262 -24.28 16.61 3.59
C ASP A 262 -24.43 15.71 2.35
N LYS A 263 -23.59 15.89 1.32
CA LYS A 263 -23.53 14.94 0.19
C LYS A 263 -23.11 13.54 0.63
N TYR A 264 -22.17 13.45 1.57
CA TYR A 264 -21.67 12.17 2.09
C TYR A 264 -22.72 11.48 2.96
N LEU A 265 -23.45 12.24 3.80
CA LEU A 265 -24.59 11.76 4.57
C LEU A 265 -25.76 11.36 3.65
N ASN A 266 -26.07 12.11 2.60
CA ASN A 266 -27.18 11.77 1.70
C ASN A 266 -26.87 10.58 0.78
N SER A 267 -25.59 10.22 0.61
CA SER A 267 -25.19 8.94 0.01
C SER A 267 -25.58 7.72 0.87
N LEU A 268 -26.06 7.94 2.10
CA LEU A 268 -26.51 6.93 3.06
C LEU A 268 -27.94 6.44 2.84
N THR A 269 -28.72 7.00 1.90
CA THR A 269 -29.98 6.35 1.56
C THR A 269 -29.62 5.00 0.96
N ILE A 270 -29.78 3.98 1.81
CA ILE A 270 -29.68 2.57 1.49
C ILE A 270 -30.58 2.38 0.28
N SER A 271 -30.00 2.48 -0.91
CA SER A 271 -30.58 1.86 -2.07
C SER A 271 -30.64 0.38 -1.69
N GLY A 272 -31.81 -0.05 -1.21
CA GLY A 272 -32.16 -1.43 -0.93
C GLY A 272 -31.55 -2.24 -2.05
N GLY A 273 -30.69 -3.19 -1.66
CA GLY A 273 -29.67 -3.77 -2.53
C GLY A 273 -30.25 -3.99 -3.91
N LYS A 274 -29.82 -3.19 -4.89
CA LYS A 274 -30.17 -3.46 -6.28
C LYS A 274 -29.80 -4.92 -6.50
N ASP A 275 -30.80 -5.73 -6.82
CA ASP A 275 -30.62 -7.14 -7.12
C ASP A 275 -29.37 -7.28 -7.97
N LEU A 276 -28.49 -8.19 -7.56
CA LEU A 276 -27.32 -8.54 -8.34
C LEU A 276 -27.83 -8.90 -9.75
N LYS A 277 -27.71 -7.95 -10.71
CA LYS A 277 -28.12 -8.14 -12.10
C LYS A 277 -27.69 -9.54 -12.53
N LYS A 278 -28.63 -10.30 -13.11
CA LYS A 278 -28.42 -11.67 -13.60
C LYS A 278 -27.04 -11.75 -14.24
N ARG A 279 -26.15 -12.52 -13.61
CA ARG A 279 -24.76 -12.66 -14.05
C ARG A 279 -24.76 -13.34 -15.41
N PHE A 280 -23.82 -12.96 -16.29
CA PHE A 280 -23.56 -13.66 -17.55
C PHE A 280 -23.37 -15.16 -17.27
N PHE A 281 -23.86 -16.04 -18.15
CA PHE A 281 -23.92 -17.50 -17.96
C PHE A 281 -22.60 -18.11 -17.43
N ILE A 282 -21.46 -17.70 -17.99
CA ILE A 282 -20.11 -18.15 -17.57
C ILE A 282 -19.81 -17.81 -16.09
N PHE A 283 -20.22 -16.64 -15.62
CA PHE A 283 -20.03 -16.22 -14.23
C PHE A 283 -20.93 -16.96 -13.25
N GLN A 284 -22.04 -17.54 -13.71
CA GLN A 284 -22.91 -18.38 -12.90
C GLN A 284 -22.30 -19.78 -12.72
N TYR A 285 -21.76 -20.38 -13.78
CA TYR A 285 -21.02 -21.66 -13.68
C TYR A 285 -19.79 -21.56 -12.78
N ILE A 286 -19.00 -20.50 -12.92
CA ILE A 286 -17.83 -20.28 -12.04
C ILE A 286 -18.28 -20.09 -10.59
N HIS A 287 -19.37 -19.37 -10.37
CA HIS A 287 -19.94 -19.17 -9.05
C HIS A 287 -20.38 -20.49 -8.41
N ASP A 288 -21.10 -21.31 -9.16
CA ASP A 288 -21.64 -22.58 -8.69
C ASP A 288 -20.52 -23.60 -8.49
N PHE A 289 -19.49 -23.60 -9.35
CA PHE A 289 -18.27 -24.38 -9.13
C PHE A 289 -17.55 -23.97 -7.84
N ILE A 290 -17.40 -22.67 -7.59
CA ILE A 290 -16.77 -22.17 -6.36
C ILE A 290 -17.60 -22.57 -5.13
N GLN A 291 -18.92 -22.40 -5.17
CA GLN A 291 -19.79 -22.70 -4.03
C GLN A 291 -19.99 -24.20 -3.79
N ASN A 292 -20.02 -25.02 -4.83
CA ASN A 292 -20.35 -26.45 -4.70
C ASN A 292 -19.10 -27.35 -4.64
N VAL A 293 -18.06 -27.03 -5.41
CA VAL A 293 -16.86 -27.88 -5.51
C VAL A 293 -15.72 -27.35 -4.64
N TYR A 294 -15.43 -26.05 -4.75
CA TYR A 294 -14.30 -25.45 -4.04
C TYR A 294 -14.62 -25.23 -2.56
N ILE A 295 -15.85 -24.85 -2.19
CA ILE A 295 -16.26 -24.57 -0.81
C ILE A 295 -17.23 -25.66 -0.32
N ARG A 296 -16.72 -26.64 0.45
CA ARG A 296 -17.48 -27.87 0.73
C ARG A 296 -18.35 -27.78 1.99
N ASN A 297 -17.89 -27.11 3.04
CA ASN A 297 -18.55 -27.09 4.34
C ASN A 297 -19.47 -25.86 4.50
N TYR A 298 -20.60 -25.99 5.21
CA TYR A 298 -21.53 -24.90 5.49
C TYR A 298 -20.85 -23.72 6.22
N THR A 299 -19.98 -23.99 7.19
CA THR A 299 -19.20 -22.96 7.90
C THR A 299 -18.22 -22.24 6.98
N GLU A 300 -17.63 -22.98 6.03
CA GLU A 300 -16.73 -22.44 5.04
C GLU A 300 -17.47 -21.52 4.06
N ARG A 301 -18.67 -21.93 3.63
CA ARG A 301 -19.59 -21.14 2.80
C ARG A 301 -20.05 -19.88 3.52
N ALA A 302 -20.37 -19.97 4.81
CA ALA A 302 -20.76 -18.83 5.62
C ALA A 302 -19.62 -17.80 5.74
N SER A 303 -18.40 -18.24 6.05
CA SER A 303 -17.23 -17.35 6.14
C SER A 303 -16.90 -16.68 4.80
N PHE A 304 -16.82 -17.47 3.72
CA PHE A 304 -16.60 -16.94 2.38
C PHE A 304 -17.71 -15.97 1.96
N GLY A 305 -18.97 -16.35 2.23
CA GLY A 305 -20.15 -15.55 1.95
C GLY A 305 -20.17 -14.21 2.69
N LEU A 306 -19.81 -14.21 3.98
CA LEU A 306 -19.70 -13.02 4.81
C LEU A 306 -18.71 -12.02 4.22
N ILE A 307 -17.48 -12.45 3.94
CA ILE A 307 -16.43 -11.56 3.43
C ILE A 307 -16.79 -11.08 2.02
N ARG A 308 -17.34 -11.97 1.19
CA ARG A 308 -17.83 -11.60 -0.14
C ARG A 308 -18.95 -10.56 -0.08
N ALA A 309 -19.93 -10.75 0.81
CA ALA A 309 -21.00 -9.79 1.01
C ALA A 309 -20.43 -8.43 1.45
N MET A 310 -19.47 -8.43 2.38
CA MET A 310 -18.78 -7.22 2.80
C MET A 310 -17.94 -6.60 1.68
N TYR A 311 -17.27 -7.37 0.83
CA TYR A 311 -16.55 -6.84 -0.34
C TYR A 311 -17.47 -6.10 -1.33
N TYR A 312 -18.69 -6.62 -1.53
CA TYR A 312 -19.68 -6.00 -2.41
C TYR A 312 -20.51 -4.89 -1.74
N ARG A 313 -20.67 -4.89 -0.41
CA ARG A 313 -21.51 -3.91 0.30
C ARG A 313 -20.70 -2.84 1.02
N ASP A 314 -19.59 -3.21 1.63
CA ASP A 314 -18.70 -2.31 2.35
C ASP A 314 -17.61 -1.75 1.42
N LYS A 315 -17.62 -0.42 1.30
CA LYS A 315 -16.62 0.34 0.55
C LYS A 315 -15.21 0.13 1.13
N THR A 316 -15.03 0.01 2.45
CA THR A 316 -13.70 -0.17 3.05
C THR A 316 -13.02 -1.43 2.60
N VAL A 317 -13.74 -2.53 2.66
CA VAL A 317 -13.24 -3.86 2.28
C VAL A 317 -12.87 -3.82 0.80
N ARG A 318 -13.68 -3.15 -0.03
CA ARG A 318 -13.37 -2.97 -1.44
C ARG A 318 -12.14 -2.08 -1.67
N LEU A 319 -12.02 -0.96 -0.96
CA LEU A 319 -10.87 -0.06 -1.03
C LEU A 319 -9.58 -0.68 -0.48
N ALA A 320 -9.70 -1.65 0.42
CA ALA A 320 -8.56 -2.38 0.94
C ALA A 320 -8.03 -3.43 -0.05
N VAL A 321 -8.89 -3.98 -0.92
CA VAL A 321 -8.54 -5.11 -1.80
C VAL A 321 -8.31 -4.66 -3.24
N VAL A 322 -9.20 -3.84 -3.82
CA VAL A 322 -9.18 -3.51 -5.26
C VAL A 322 -7.96 -2.67 -5.66
N PRO A 323 -7.64 -1.54 -5.01
CA PRO A 323 -6.47 -0.75 -5.38
C PRO A 323 -5.17 -1.51 -5.18
N MET A 324 -5.13 -2.46 -4.24
CA MET A 324 -3.94 -3.26 -3.97
C MET A 324 -3.63 -4.25 -5.11
N ILE A 325 -4.65 -4.74 -5.84
CA ILE A 325 -4.46 -5.57 -7.04
C ILE A 325 -3.71 -4.80 -8.14
N LEU A 326 -3.92 -3.49 -8.22
CA LEU A 326 -3.30 -2.65 -9.25
C LEU A 326 -1.80 -2.44 -9.04
N ILE A 327 -1.28 -2.62 -7.82
CA ILE A 327 0.15 -2.43 -7.53
C ILE A 327 1.03 -3.42 -8.32
N PRO A 328 0.88 -4.76 -8.18
CA PRO A 328 1.69 -5.72 -8.93
C PRO A 328 1.42 -5.64 -10.45
N ILE A 329 0.18 -5.37 -10.86
CA ILE A 329 -0.16 -5.20 -12.29
C ILE A 329 0.53 -3.96 -12.86
N GLY A 330 0.51 -2.83 -12.15
CA GLY A 330 1.17 -1.59 -12.54
C GLY A 330 2.68 -1.74 -12.64
N LEU A 331 3.30 -2.47 -11.70
CA LEU A 331 4.73 -2.82 -11.78
C LEU A 331 5.05 -3.70 -13.00
N ALA A 332 4.17 -4.66 -13.34
CA ALA A 332 4.38 -5.52 -14.51
C ALA A 332 4.20 -4.74 -15.81
N LEU A 333 3.20 -3.85 -15.90
CA LEU A 333 3.03 -2.95 -17.03
C LEU A 333 4.23 -2.02 -17.20
N PHE A 334 4.74 -1.47 -16.11
CA PHE A 334 5.96 -0.67 -16.15
C PHE A 334 7.14 -1.47 -16.72
N ALA A 335 7.38 -2.67 -16.21
CA ALA A 335 8.45 -3.54 -16.66
C ALA A 335 8.30 -3.96 -18.14
N LEU A 336 7.05 -4.05 -18.63
CA LEU A 336 6.74 -4.28 -20.04
C LEU A 336 7.20 -3.08 -20.90
N PHE A 337 6.81 -1.86 -20.53
CA PHE A 337 7.17 -0.64 -21.27
C PHE A 337 8.67 -0.33 -21.24
N THR A 338 9.37 -0.67 -20.15
CA THR A 338 10.81 -0.44 -20.02
C THR A 338 11.68 -1.57 -20.57
N ASN A 339 11.08 -2.61 -21.16
CA ASN A 339 11.78 -3.82 -21.64
C ASN A 339 12.58 -4.54 -20.54
N GLN A 340 12.09 -4.51 -19.29
CA GLN A 340 12.73 -5.13 -18.13
C GLN A 340 12.08 -6.46 -17.71
N LEU A 341 11.36 -7.11 -18.64
CA LEU A 341 10.80 -8.46 -18.50
C LEU A 341 11.56 -9.46 -19.39
N PRO A 342 12.79 -9.84 -19.02
CA PRO A 342 13.50 -10.92 -19.70
C PRO A 342 12.83 -12.27 -19.40
N ALA A 343 13.11 -13.26 -20.26
CA ALA A 343 12.72 -14.64 -20.05
C ALA A 343 13.15 -15.10 -18.63
N PRO A 344 12.23 -15.66 -17.81
CA PRO A 344 12.52 -15.95 -16.41
C PRO A 344 13.38 -17.21 -16.22
N PHE A 345 13.46 -18.11 -17.21
CA PHE A 345 14.15 -19.39 -17.05
C PHE A 345 15.41 -19.48 -17.90
N GLY A 346 16.52 -19.93 -17.30
CA GLY A 346 17.78 -20.16 -18.02
C GLY A 346 19.01 -20.17 -17.10
N LYS A 347 20.14 -20.67 -17.61
CA LYS A 347 21.41 -20.79 -16.85
C LYS A 347 21.95 -19.45 -16.35
N ASN A 348 21.57 -18.34 -17.01
CA ASN A 348 22.05 -16.99 -16.73
C ASN A 348 21.07 -16.16 -15.88
N PHE A 349 20.14 -16.80 -15.14
CA PHE A 349 19.11 -16.09 -14.37
C PHE A 349 19.67 -15.02 -13.41
N LEU A 350 20.83 -15.29 -12.78
CA LEU A 350 21.51 -14.32 -11.92
C LEU A 350 22.18 -13.19 -12.71
N ASP A 351 22.75 -13.50 -13.89
CA ASP A 351 23.41 -12.51 -14.76
C ASP A 351 22.42 -11.50 -15.34
N ILE A 352 21.16 -11.92 -15.50
CA ILE A 352 20.05 -11.11 -16.00
C ILE A 352 19.54 -10.11 -14.94
N LYS A 353 19.97 -10.22 -13.67
CA LYS A 353 19.53 -9.37 -12.54
C LYS A 353 18.00 -9.27 -12.50
N PRO A 354 17.28 -10.32 -12.07
CA PRO A 354 15.83 -10.48 -12.22
C PRO A 354 15.04 -9.67 -11.17
N VAL A 355 15.42 -8.41 -10.98
CA VAL A 355 14.88 -7.50 -9.97
C VAL A 355 13.37 -7.35 -10.12
N PHE A 356 12.85 -7.32 -11.35
CA PHE A 356 11.41 -7.18 -11.61
C PHE A 356 10.62 -8.44 -11.28
N HIS A 357 11.11 -9.63 -11.64
CA HIS A 357 10.45 -10.89 -11.29
C HIS A 357 10.36 -11.07 -9.77
N ILE A 358 11.43 -10.71 -9.06
CA ILE A 358 11.46 -10.72 -7.59
C ILE A 358 10.51 -9.67 -7.01
N SER A 359 10.52 -8.45 -7.55
CA SER A 359 9.66 -7.35 -7.08
C SER A 359 8.17 -7.63 -7.29
N LEU A 360 7.81 -8.33 -8.38
CA LEU A 360 6.43 -8.74 -8.64
C LEU A 360 5.92 -9.76 -7.62
N LEU A 361 6.73 -10.77 -7.30
CA LEU A 361 6.38 -11.73 -6.26
C LEU A 361 6.27 -11.04 -4.90
N LEU A 362 7.26 -10.24 -4.51
CA LEU A 362 7.26 -9.56 -3.22
C LEU A 362 6.09 -8.58 -3.07
N SER A 363 5.78 -7.81 -4.12
CA SER A 363 4.65 -6.89 -4.11
C SER A 363 3.32 -7.63 -3.95
N LEU A 364 3.14 -8.79 -4.59
CA LEU A 364 1.95 -9.62 -4.41
C LEU A 364 1.81 -10.12 -2.96
N LEU A 365 2.91 -10.56 -2.33
CA LEU A 365 2.89 -11.00 -0.93
C LEU A 365 2.51 -9.86 0.03
N VAL A 366 3.07 -8.66 -0.19
CA VAL A 366 2.77 -7.46 0.61
C VAL A 366 1.30 -7.05 0.44
N VAL A 367 0.79 -7.06 -0.80
CA VAL A 367 -0.61 -6.76 -1.14
C VAL A 367 -1.57 -7.74 -0.47
N LEU A 368 -1.27 -9.03 -0.56
CA LEU A 368 -2.09 -10.08 0.05
C LEU A 368 -2.16 -9.90 1.56
N ASN A 369 -1.01 -9.69 2.21
CA ASN A 369 -0.92 -9.46 3.65
C ASN A 369 -1.69 -8.22 4.11
N THR A 370 -1.49 -7.10 3.41
CA THR A 370 -2.16 -5.82 3.72
C THR A 370 -3.68 -5.94 3.56
N SER A 371 -4.13 -6.69 2.54
CA SER A 371 -5.54 -6.97 2.30
C SER A 371 -6.14 -7.83 3.42
N ILE A 372 -5.46 -8.91 3.83
CA ILE A 372 -5.90 -9.80 4.91
C ILE A 372 -6.09 -9.01 6.22
N ILE A 373 -5.12 -8.18 6.59
CA ILE A 373 -5.18 -7.39 7.83
C ILE A 373 -6.29 -6.34 7.74
N SER A 374 -6.46 -5.71 6.59
CA SER A 374 -7.47 -4.68 6.41
C SER A 374 -8.89 -5.21 6.57
N VAL A 375 -9.19 -6.44 6.14
CA VAL A 375 -10.51 -7.08 6.36
C VAL A 375 -10.75 -7.42 7.83
N LYS A 376 -9.71 -7.51 8.66
CA LYS A 376 -9.86 -7.72 10.11
C LYS A 376 -10.28 -6.46 10.85
N ILE A 377 -10.04 -5.30 10.27
CA ILE A 377 -10.35 -4.01 10.87
C ILE A 377 -11.78 -3.63 10.51
N SER A 378 -12.64 -3.55 11.52
CA SER A 378 -14.02 -3.10 11.40
C SER A 378 -14.12 -1.59 11.56
N ARG A 379 -14.97 -0.95 10.75
CA ARG A 379 -15.40 0.44 10.96
C ARG A 379 -16.35 0.58 12.16
N TYR A 380 -17.00 -0.51 12.55
CA TYR A 380 -17.99 -0.54 13.62
C TYR A 380 -17.32 -1.00 14.91
N PRO A 381 -17.19 -0.12 15.92
CA PRO A 381 -16.68 -0.51 17.24
C PRO A 381 -17.51 -1.66 17.82
N GLY A 382 -16.84 -2.64 18.42
CA GLY A 382 -17.51 -3.77 19.07
C GLY A 382 -18.14 -4.82 18.14
N ALA A 383 -17.96 -4.74 16.81
CA ALA A 383 -18.52 -5.72 15.86
C ALA A 383 -18.14 -7.20 16.11
N GLU A 384 -17.18 -7.44 17.01
CA GLU A 384 -16.84 -8.75 17.54
C GLU A 384 -18.03 -9.46 18.20
N TRP A 385 -19.01 -8.71 18.74
CA TRP A 385 -20.23 -9.27 19.37
C TRP A 385 -20.99 -10.24 18.46
N VAL A 386 -20.84 -10.13 17.13
CA VAL A 386 -21.44 -11.05 16.16
C VAL A 386 -20.91 -12.47 16.33
N TYR A 387 -19.64 -12.62 16.67
CA TYR A 387 -19.03 -13.93 16.93
C TYR A 387 -19.38 -14.46 18.32
N ASP A 388 -19.68 -13.57 19.27
CA ASP A 388 -20.19 -13.97 20.59
C ASP A 388 -21.65 -14.45 20.49
N SER A 389 -22.46 -13.78 19.65
CA SER A 389 -23.87 -14.12 19.45
C SER A 389 -24.08 -15.32 18.53
N TYR A 390 -23.18 -15.54 17.57
CA TYR A 390 -23.20 -16.70 16.68
C TYR A 390 -21.83 -17.37 16.62
N PRO A 391 -21.51 -18.22 17.61
CA PRO A 391 -20.18 -18.80 17.77
C PRO A 391 -19.80 -19.70 16.58
N VAL A 392 -18.53 -19.59 16.20
CA VAL A 392 -17.98 -20.32 15.06
C VAL A 392 -17.83 -21.80 15.42
N SER A 393 -18.76 -22.64 14.95
CA SER A 393 -18.76 -24.08 15.20
C SER A 393 -17.47 -24.81 14.80
N SER A 394 -16.76 -24.36 13.76
CA SER A 394 -15.42 -24.88 13.44
C SER A 394 -14.49 -23.79 12.93
N VAL A 395 -13.54 -23.39 13.80
CA VAL A 395 -12.53 -22.37 13.49
C VAL A 395 -11.73 -22.71 12.24
N ARG A 396 -11.42 -23.99 12.04
CA ARG A 396 -10.73 -24.51 10.84
C ARG A 396 -11.46 -24.16 9.55
N ASN A 397 -12.73 -24.55 9.46
CA ASN A 397 -13.49 -24.38 8.21
C ASN A 397 -13.82 -22.91 7.97
N PHE A 398 -14.06 -22.16 9.03
CA PHE A 398 -14.19 -20.71 8.94
C PHE A 398 -12.92 -20.06 8.37
N ARG A 399 -11.73 -20.41 8.87
CA ARG A 399 -10.46 -19.90 8.33
C ARG A 399 -10.20 -20.34 6.90
N SER A 400 -10.58 -21.57 6.53
CA SER A 400 -10.48 -22.03 5.15
C SER A 400 -11.35 -21.18 4.21
N GLY A 401 -12.57 -20.84 4.62
CA GLY A 401 -13.46 -19.95 3.87
C GLY A 401 -12.86 -18.56 3.68
N PHE A 402 -12.32 -17.99 4.76
CA PHE A 402 -11.59 -16.72 4.73
C PHE A 402 -10.37 -16.74 3.79
N ARG A 403 -9.54 -17.79 3.86
CA ARG A 403 -8.39 -17.97 2.96
C ARG A 403 -8.83 -18.04 1.50
N LYS A 404 -9.85 -18.86 1.21
CA LYS A 404 -10.38 -19.09 -0.15
C LYS A 404 -10.94 -17.82 -0.79
N PHE A 405 -11.47 -16.90 0.01
CA PHE A 405 -11.87 -15.58 -0.48
C PHE A 405 -10.71 -14.83 -1.16
N PHE A 406 -9.55 -14.71 -0.50
CA PHE A 406 -8.39 -14.03 -1.09
C PHE A 406 -7.82 -14.78 -2.30
N VAL A 407 -7.93 -16.11 -2.34
CA VAL A 407 -7.53 -16.86 -3.54
C VAL A 407 -8.40 -16.45 -4.74
N VAL A 408 -9.71 -16.43 -4.59
CA VAL A 408 -10.67 -16.17 -5.67
C VAL A 408 -10.70 -14.69 -6.08
N TYR A 409 -10.70 -13.78 -5.12
CA TYR A 409 -10.95 -12.35 -5.38
C TYR A 409 -9.68 -11.49 -5.49
N LEU A 410 -8.52 -12.01 -5.08
CA LEU A 410 -7.24 -11.29 -5.15
C LEU A 410 -6.21 -12.08 -5.96
N LEU A 411 -5.81 -13.28 -5.51
CA LEU A 411 -4.69 -14.00 -6.14
C LEU A 411 -4.96 -14.40 -7.59
N ILE A 412 -6.11 -15.03 -7.86
CA ILE A 412 -6.45 -15.47 -9.22
C ILE A 412 -6.53 -14.28 -10.19
N PRO A 413 -7.30 -13.21 -9.93
CA PRO A 413 -7.35 -12.04 -10.81
C PRO A 413 -5.98 -11.40 -11.04
N THR A 414 -5.17 -11.25 -9.99
CA THR A 414 -3.84 -10.67 -10.12
C THR A 414 -2.91 -11.56 -10.94
N CYS A 415 -2.89 -12.88 -10.69
CA CYS A 415 -2.01 -13.80 -11.42
C CYS A 415 -2.44 -13.95 -12.89
N ILE A 416 -3.74 -13.91 -13.19
CA ILE A 416 -4.23 -13.87 -14.57
C ILE A 416 -3.78 -12.57 -15.25
N GLY A 417 -3.94 -11.41 -14.59
CA GLY A 417 -3.47 -10.13 -15.11
C GLY A 417 -1.96 -10.11 -15.39
N LEU A 418 -1.15 -10.62 -14.45
CA LEU A 418 0.29 -10.80 -14.63
C LEU A 418 0.60 -11.76 -15.79
N GLY A 419 -0.10 -12.89 -15.88
CA GLY A 419 0.05 -13.86 -16.95
C GLY A 419 -0.21 -13.24 -18.33
N ILE A 420 -1.29 -12.46 -18.47
CA ILE A 420 -1.60 -11.74 -19.72
C ILE A 420 -0.45 -10.79 -20.09
N ILE A 421 0.08 -10.02 -19.13
CA ILE A 421 1.20 -9.11 -19.38
C ILE A 421 2.46 -9.88 -19.80
N PHE A 422 2.76 -11.00 -19.15
CA PHE A 422 3.91 -11.83 -19.48
C PHE A 422 3.81 -12.43 -20.90
N LEU A 423 2.62 -12.85 -21.33
CA LEU A 423 2.39 -13.41 -22.66
C LEU A 423 2.74 -12.45 -23.80
N ILE A 424 2.76 -11.13 -23.56
CA ILE A 424 3.11 -10.13 -24.57
C ILE A 424 4.61 -10.18 -24.92
N LYS A 425 5.48 -10.52 -23.97
CA LYS A 425 6.95 -10.39 -24.09
C LYS A 425 7.71 -11.70 -23.96
N ILE A 426 7.14 -12.67 -23.25
CA ILE A 426 7.79 -13.93 -22.85
C ILE A 426 7.13 -15.08 -23.62
N PRO A 427 7.89 -16.09 -24.08
CA PRO A 427 7.31 -17.28 -24.69
C PRO A 427 6.22 -17.91 -23.81
N ALA A 428 5.10 -18.31 -24.43
CA ALA A 428 3.88 -18.66 -23.71
C ALA A 428 4.07 -19.72 -22.61
N HIS A 429 4.86 -20.76 -22.91
CA HIS A 429 5.17 -21.83 -21.96
C HIS A 429 5.91 -21.32 -20.71
N GLN A 430 6.82 -20.35 -20.86
CA GLN A 430 7.55 -19.74 -19.74
C GLN A 430 6.69 -18.74 -18.99
N ALA A 431 5.91 -17.92 -19.70
CA ALA A 431 4.99 -16.95 -19.10
C ALA A 431 3.97 -17.63 -18.18
N LEU A 432 3.35 -18.72 -18.66
CA LEU A 432 2.38 -19.50 -17.89
C LEU A 432 3.02 -20.17 -16.68
N LEU A 433 4.17 -20.85 -16.85
CA LEU A 433 4.86 -21.49 -15.73
C LEU A 433 5.29 -20.48 -14.66
N HIS A 434 5.76 -19.31 -15.08
CA HIS A 434 6.14 -18.24 -14.17
C HIS A 434 4.93 -17.67 -13.40
N ALA A 435 3.81 -17.44 -14.08
CA ALA A 435 2.57 -17.02 -13.43
C ALA A 435 2.03 -18.08 -12.44
N VAL A 436 2.11 -19.37 -12.80
CA VAL A 436 1.76 -20.49 -11.92
C VAL A 436 2.67 -20.52 -10.70
N PHE A 437 3.99 -20.36 -10.88
CA PHE A 437 4.94 -20.34 -9.77
C PHE A 437 4.64 -19.20 -8.78
N ILE A 438 4.35 -17.99 -9.28
CA ILE A 438 3.95 -16.85 -8.46
C ILE A 438 2.65 -17.16 -7.70
N PHE A 439 1.64 -17.69 -8.39
CA PHE A 439 0.36 -18.05 -7.79
C PHE A 439 0.52 -19.05 -6.66
N VAL A 440 1.26 -20.13 -6.91
CA VAL A 440 1.48 -21.22 -5.96
C VAL A 440 2.27 -20.71 -4.74
N SER A 441 3.30 -19.90 -4.95
CA SER A 441 4.09 -19.28 -3.88
C SER A 441 3.26 -18.35 -3.01
N ALA A 442 2.42 -17.51 -3.62
CA ALA A 442 1.52 -16.60 -2.90
C ALA A 442 0.40 -17.36 -2.16
N ASN A 443 -0.08 -18.48 -2.72
CA ASN A 443 -1.08 -19.32 -2.07
C ASN A 443 -0.50 -20.09 -0.87
N LEU A 444 0.77 -20.51 -0.94
CA LEU A 444 1.49 -21.05 0.21
C LEU A 444 1.59 -20.00 1.32
N TYR A 445 2.01 -18.78 0.98
CA TYR A 445 2.05 -17.67 1.93
C TYR A 445 0.68 -17.42 2.58
N ASN A 446 -0.38 -17.36 1.78
CA ASN A 446 -1.76 -17.20 2.27
C ASN A 446 -2.15 -18.29 3.28
N SER A 447 -1.73 -19.54 3.04
CA SER A 447 -2.01 -20.68 3.92
C SER A 447 -1.22 -20.60 5.22
N VAL A 448 0.08 -20.31 5.15
CA VAL A 448 0.96 -20.17 6.32
C VAL A 448 0.52 -18.99 7.19
N PHE A 449 0.21 -17.83 6.58
CA PHE A 449 -0.22 -16.65 7.30
C PHE A 449 -1.53 -16.89 8.07
N ASN A 450 -2.53 -17.49 7.43
CA ASN A 450 -3.81 -17.80 8.08
C ASN A 450 -3.73 -18.94 9.11
N LEU A 451 -2.67 -19.75 9.09
CA LEU A 451 -2.39 -20.76 10.12
C LEU A 451 -1.84 -20.09 11.40
N LEU A 452 -0.96 -19.11 11.22
CA LEU A 452 -0.31 -18.38 12.32
C LEU A 452 -1.25 -17.34 12.95
N ASP A 453 -2.05 -16.66 12.13
CA ASP A 453 -2.94 -15.61 12.60
C ASP A 453 -4.19 -16.18 13.29
N ARG A 454 -4.50 -15.67 14.49
CA ARG A 454 -5.59 -16.16 15.33
C ARG A 454 -6.87 -15.33 15.27
N LYS A 455 -6.81 -14.13 14.68
CA LYS A 455 -7.94 -13.19 14.75
C LYS A 455 -8.95 -13.41 13.63
N PHE A 456 -10.23 -13.39 13.98
CA PHE A 456 -11.33 -13.41 13.03
C PHE A 456 -11.43 -12.08 12.25
N PRO A 457 -12.07 -12.07 11.06
CA PRO A 457 -12.33 -10.84 10.34
C PRO A 457 -13.28 -9.93 11.13
N PHE A 458 -13.17 -8.62 10.96
CA PHE A 458 -14.01 -7.62 11.64
C PHE A 458 -13.97 -7.57 13.18
N THR A 459 -12.96 -8.17 13.83
CA THR A 459 -12.81 -8.09 15.30
C THR A 459 -11.93 -6.94 15.77
N LEU A 460 -11.09 -6.38 14.90
CA LEU A 460 -10.21 -5.27 15.27
C LEU A 460 -10.92 -3.94 15.09
N GLU A 461 -10.88 -3.09 16.11
CA GLU A 461 -11.32 -1.70 15.97
C GLU A 461 -10.41 -0.94 14.99
N ASN A 462 -11.00 -0.04 14.20
CA ASN A 462 -10.29 0.90 13.33
C ASN A 462 -9.60 1.99 14.15
N THR A 463 -8.51 1.62 14.81
CA THR A 463 -7.62 2.55 15.52
C THR A 463 -6.35 2.80 14.70
N LEU A 464 -5.74 3.96 14.91
CA LEU A 464 -4.47 4.35 14.27
C LEU A 464 -3.39 3.28 14.47
N LEU A 465 -3.32 2.68 15.66
CA LEU A 465 -2.38 1.60 15.97
C LEU A 465 -2.68 0.32 15.18
N ASN A 466 -3.95 -0.03 14.98
CA ASN A 466 -4.32 -1.19 14.16
C ASN A 466 -4.13 -0.93 12.67
N SER A 467 -4.34 0.30 12.19
CA SER A 467 -4.01 0.66 10.82
C SER A 467 -2.51 0.62 10.55
N VAL A 468 -1.68 1.02 11.52
CA VAL A 468 -0.22 0.98 11.37
C VAL A 468 0.36 -0.42 11.58
N LYS A 469 -0.35 -1.32 12.27
CA LYS A 469 0.00 -2.75 12.24
C LYS A 469 0.05 -3.30 10.82
N LYS A 470 -0.68 -2.73 9.85
CA LYS A 470 -0.56 -3.08 8.43
C LYS A 470 0.88 -2.91 7.92
N PHE A 471 1.56 -1.84 8.31
CA PHE A 471 2.96 -1.58 7.96
C PHE A 471 3.92 -2.47 8.74
N SER A 472 3.70 -2.68 10.05
CA SER A 472 4.52 -3.64 10.83
C SER A 472 4.46 -5.04 10.25
N ALA A 473 3.32 -5.41 9.68
CA ALA A 473 3.10 -6.72 9.12
C ALA A 473 3.81 -6.91 7.79
N ILE A 474 4.35 -5.87 7.15
CA ILE A 474 5.19 -5.99 5.93
C ILE A 474 6.44 -6.84 6.20
N ILE A 475 6.91 -6.91 7.44
CA ILE A 475 8.06 -7.75 7.83
C ILE A 475 7.81 -9.22 7.45
N TYR A 476 6.59 -9.74 7.66
CA TYR A 476 6.27 -11.14 7.35
C TYR A 476 6.40 -11.49 5.86
N PRO A 477 5.78 -10.73 4.92
CA PRO A 477 6.04 -10.86 3.49
C PRO A 477 7.51 -10.74 3.10
N PHE A 478 8.30 -9.89 3.76
CA PHE A 478 9.72 -9.73 3.43
C PHE A 478 10.55 -10.94 3.86
N VAL A 479 10.35 -11.46 5.07
CA VAL A 479 11.03 -12.66 5.55
C VAL A 479 10.66 -13.86 4.69
N PHE A 480 9.36 -14.07 4.45
CA PHE A 480 8.88 -15.16 3.60
C PHE A 480 9.31 -15.00 2.14
N GLY A 481 9.25 -13.78 1.63
CA GLY A 481 9.70 -13.41 0.30
C GLY A 481 11.19 -13.68 0.11
N THR A 482 12.03 -13.40 1.11
CA THR A 482 13.47 -13.69 1.06
C THR A 482 13.73 -15.19 0.88
N VAL A 483 13.00 -16.04 1.61
CA VAL A 483 13.10 -17.51 1.45
C VAL A 483 12.69 -17.93 0.04
N LEU A 484 11.60 -17.37 -0.49
CA LEU A 484 11.15 -17.67 -1.86
C LEU A 484 12.09 -17.13 -2.93
N ILE A 485 12.74 -15.99 -2.72
CA ILE A 485 13.75 -15.43 -3.62
C ILE A 485 14.98 -16.33 -3.66
N LEU A 486 15.45 -16.80 -2.50
CA LEU A 486 16.53 -17.77 -2.43
C LEU A 486 16.15 -19.06 -3.17
N LEU A 487 14.91 -19.53 -3.01
CA LEU A 487 14.38 -20.66 -3.75
C LEU A 487 14.37 -20.40 -5.27
N GLN A 488 13.92 -19.22 -5.71
CA GLN A 488 13.88 -18.83 -7.13
C GLN A 488 15.26 -18.94 -7.81
N ILE A 489 16.35 -18.58 -7.11
CA ILE A 489 17.72 -18.67 -7.64
C ILE A 489 18.06 -20.11 -8.07
N PHE A 490 17.59 -21.11 -7.34
CA PHE A 490 17.81 -22.52 -7.69
C PHE A 490 16.79 -23.01 -8.71
N VAL A 491 15.52 -22.65 -8.50
CA VAL A 491 14.39 -23.17 -9.25
C VAL A 491 14.37 -22.68 -10.70
N TYR A 492 14.83 -21.45 -10.97
CA TYR A 492 14.74 -20.82 -12.29
C TYR A 492 15.90 -21.19 -13.23
N LYS A 493 16.84 -22.03 -12.77
CA LYS A 493 17.91 -22.58 -13.62
C LYS A 493 17.38 -23.42 -14.79
N ASN A 494 16.28 -24.14 -14.57
CA ASN A 494 15.63 -24.97 -15.56
C ASN A 494 14.09 -24.89 -15.41
N MET A 495 13.35 -24.99 -16.50
CA MET A 495 11.90 -25.07 -16.48
C MET A 495 11.39 -26.30 -15.73
N LEU A 496 12.10 -27.44 -15.87
CA LEU A 496 11.71 -28.67 -15.17
C LEU A 496 11.78 -28.50 -13.65
N THR A 497 12.83 -27.85 -13.15
CA THR A 497 12.97 -27.57 -11.71
C THR A 497 11.89 -26.59 -11.22
N ALA A 498 11.48 -25.63 -12.06
CA ALA A 498 10.35 -24.75 -11.79
C ALA A 498 9.01 -25.47 -11.70
N LEU A 499 8.76 -26.42 -12.60
CA LEU A 499 7.57 -27.25 -12.55
C LEU A 499 7.55 -28.13 -11.29
N ILE A 500 8.65 -28.83 -11.01
CA ILE A 500 8.77 -29.67 -9.81
C ILE A 500 8.57 -28.84 -8.54
N ALA A 501 9.21 -27.67 -8.45
CA ALA A 501 9.03 -26.78 -7.30
C ALA A 501 7.58 -26.30 -7.15
N ALA A 502 6.90 -25.96 -8.25
CA ALA A 502 5.49 -25.60 -8.20
C ALA A 502 4.62 -26.76 -7.68
N VAL A 503 4.87 -27.99 -8.13
CA VAL A 503 4.17 -29.19 -7.62
C VAL A 503 4.47 -29.41 -6.14
N VAL A 504 5.73 -29.31 -5.72
CA VAL A 504 6.13 -29.45 -4.31
C VAL A 504 5.45 -28.38 -3.45
N ILE A 505 5.45 -27.11 -3.85
CA ILE A 505 4.80 -26.04 -3.08
C ILE A 505 3.27 -26.25 -3.04
N LEU A 506 2.65 -26.73 -4.12
CA LEU A 506 1.23 -27.10 -4.11
C LEU A 506 0.94 -28.23 -3.12
N THR A 507 1.78 -29.27 -3.10
CA THR A 507 1.63 -30.38 -2.15
C THR A 507 1.80 -29.90 -0.72
N LEU A 508 2.83 -29.10 -0.41
CA LEU A 508 3.02 -28.49 0.91
C LEU A 508 1.81 -27.65 1.32
N THR A 509 1.28 -26.85 0.39
CA THR A 509 0.07 -26.05 0.61
C THR A 509 -1.13 -26.93 0.94
N PHE A 510 -1.30 -28.05 0.23
CA PHE A 510 -2.34 -29.04 0.50
C PHE A 510 -2.18 -29.65 1.91
N TRP A 511 -0.98 -30.12 2.26
CA TRP A 511 -0.68 -30.72 3.57
C TRP A 511 -0.90 -29.73 4.72
N ILE A 512 -0.46 -28.47 4.59
CA ILE A 512 -0.70 -27.42 5.60
C ILE A 512 -2.21 -27.21 5.80
N ASN A 513 -2.96 -27.18 4.70
CA ASN A 513 -4.40 -26.94 4.75
C ASN A 513 -5.19 -28.16 5.28
N TYR A 514 -4.68 -29.38 5.07
CA TYR A 514 -5.29 -30.60 5.57
C TYR A 514 -4.93 -30.88 7.04
N PHE A 515 -3.65 -30.82 7.43
CA PHE A 515 -3.17 -31.21 8.76
C PHE A 515 -2.97 -30.04 9.71
N GLY A 516 -2.49 -28.90 9.22
CA GLY A 516 -2.17 -27.74 10.06
C GLY A 516 -3.37 -27.21 10.86
N TYR A 517 -4.57 -27.35 10.30
CA TYR A 517 -5.81 -26.99 10.97
C TYR A 517 -6.48 -28.13 11.75
N SER A 518 -5.99 -29.37 11.65
CA SER A 518 -6.54 -30.54 12.35
C SER A 518 -6.01 -30.63 13.79
N ARG A 519 -4.69 -30.51 13.99
CA ARG A 519 -4.06 -30.71 15.32
C ARG A 519 -4.28 -29.56 16.32
N LYS A 520 -4.67 -28.37 15.86
CA LYS A 520 -4.91 -27.22 16.76
C LYS A 520 -6.35 -27.13 17.27
N ALA A 521 -7.27 -27.94 16.75
CA ALA A 521 -8.65 -28.00 17.23
C ALA A 521 -8.75 -28.78 18.56
N GLU A 522 -7.88 -29.76 18.80
CA GLU A 522 -7.86 -30.55 20.04
C GLU A 522 -7.25 -29.81 21.24
N ASN A 523 -6.44 -28.77 21.02
CA ASN A 523 -5.77 -28.03 22.09
C ASN A 523 -6.47 -26.69 22.45
N ALA A 524 -7.66 -26.43 21.90
CA ALA A 524 -8.42 -25.20 22.12
C ALA A 524 -9.86 -25.43 22.61
N SER A 525 -10.19 -26.68 22.96
CA SER A 525 -11.39 -27.06 23.72
C SER A 525 -11.14 -26.95 25.21
#